data_AF-A0A6J4TVF3-F1
#
_entry.id   AF-A0A6J4TVF3-F1
#
_cell.length_a   1.000
_cell.length_b   1.000
_cell.length_c   1.000
_cell.angle_alpha   90.00
_cell.angle_beta   90.00
_cell.angle_gamma   90.00
#
_symmetry.space_group_name_H-M   'P 1'
#
loop_
_entity.id
_entity.type
_entity.pdbx_description
1 polymer ?
#
loop_
_entity_poly.entity_id
_entity_poly.type
_entity_poly.pdbx_seq_one_letter_code
_entity_poly.pdbx_strand_id
1 'polypeptide(L)'
;MARGGVTFELERFGWVEGVPVLEVAGRWRAPRRRRLGPAALVARADGTRRLTPSASTGEARAEPEPELWRAEFFWGGLPGAVRGAELEIGSSLIIELPAPDGVLPPAATPSTAAPSDAELARPELAAARRQAEADRAEAAKLRESLEPLRAQAAALEAAQAELAETRQRLEAQTAAAREAEAQAKRAAKEAEVADK
;
A
#
# COMPACT_ATOMS: atom_id res chain seq x y z
N MET A 1 -8.28 12.80 -21.45
CA MET A 1 -9.07 11.75 -20.78
C MET A 1 -9.66 12.34 -19.50
N ALA A 2 -10.98 12.50 -19.43
CA ALA A 2 -11.64 13.02 -18.23
C ALA A 2 -11.57 11.95 -17.14
N ARG A 3 -10.69 12.13 -16.14
CA ARG A 3 -10.76 11.35 -14.89
C ARG A 3 -12.12 11.67 -14.28
N GLY A 4 -12.98 10.66 -14.10
CA GLY A 4 -14.28 10.79 -13.46
C GLY A 4 -14.11 11.20 -11.98
N GLY A 5 -13.87 12.49 -11.75
CA GLY A 5 -13.67 13.07 -10.43
C GLY A 5 -14.94 12.97 -9.60
N VAL A 6 -14.78 12.49 -8.38
CA VAL A 6 -15.82 12.54 -7.35
C VAL A 6 -15.54 13.78 -6.51
N THR A 7 -16.55 14.60 -6.26
CA THR A 7 -16.44 15.77 -5.38
C THR A 7 -17.43 15.65 -4.23
N PHE A 8 -17.07 16.23 -3.09
CA PHE A 8 -17.92 16.31 -1.92
C PHE A 8 -18.17 17.79 -1.58
N GLU A 9 -19.44 18.16 -1.47
CA GLU A 9 -19.88 19.45 -0.97
C GLU A 9 -20.37 19.27 0.47
N LEU A 10 -19.60 19.80 1.42
CA LEU A 10 -19.99 19.78 2.83
C LEU A 10 -21.13 20.77 3.07
N GLU A 11 -22.26 20.29 3.60
CA GLU A 11 -23.37 21.15 4.01
C GLU A 11 -23.37 21.41 5.51
N ARG A 12 -22.96 20.43 6.31
CA ARG A 12 -22.92 20.52 7.76
C ARG A 12 -21.87 19.59 8.34
N PHE A 13 -21.08 20.12 9.26
CA PHE A 13 -20.30 19.31 10.18
C PHE A 13 -20.46 19.91 11.57
N GLY A 14 -21.06 19.17 12.50
CA GLY A 14 -21.37 19.75 13.80
C GLY A 14 -21.83 18.75 14.84
N TRP A 15 -21.99 19.23 16.07
CA TRP A 15 -22.55 18.44 17.16
C TRP A 15 -24.07 18.34 17.06
N VAL A 16 -24.59 17.13 17.27
CA VAL A 16 -26.03 16.95 17.49
C VAL A 16 -26.38 17.53 18.87
N GLU A 17 -27.36 18.41 18.90
CA GLU A 17 -27.74 19.10 20.13
C GLU A 17 -28.12 18.12 21.25
N GLY A 18 -27.49 18.29 22.42
CA GLY A 18 -27.77 17.46 23.60
C GLY A 18 -27.24 16.02 23.54
N VAL A 19 -26.51 15.63 22.49
CA VAL A 19 -26.01 14.25 22.31
C VAL A 19 -24.52 14.28 21.92
N PRO A 20 -23.67 13.36 22.45
CA PRO A 20 -22.25 13.30 22.07
C PRO A 20 -22.05 12.61 20.70
N VAL A 21 -22.75 13.12 19.68
CA VAL A 21 -22.73 12.61 18.31
C VAL A 21 -22.31 13.76 17.39
N LEU A 22 -21.36 13.46 16.50
CA LEU A 22 -20.97 14.35 15.41
C LEU A 22 -21.78 13.97 14.16
N GLU A 23 -22.44 14.95 13.58
CA GLU A 23 -23.14 14.84 12.31
C GLU A 23 -22.28 15.40 11.19
N VAL A 24 -22.08 14.62 10.13
CA VAL A 24 -21.53 15.09 8.85
C VAL A 24 -22.63 14.95 7.81
N ALA A 25 -23.00 16.04 7.14
CA ALA A 25 -23.94 16.03 6.03
C ALA A 25 -23.38 16.79 4.82
N GLY A 26 -23.66 16.27 3.64
CA GLY A 26 -23.17 16.86 2.40
C GLY A 26 -23.64 16.10 1.17
N ARG A 27 -23.07 16.44 0.02
CA ARG A 27 -23.48 15.91 -1.28
C ARG A 27 -22.30 15.36 -2.05
N TRP A 28 -22.50 14.17 -2.62
CA TRP A 28 -21.51 13.48 -3.44
C TRP A 28 -21.85 13.61 -4.92
N ARG A 29 -21.02 14.33 -5.69
CA ARG A 29 -21.21 14.47 -7.14
C ARG A 29 -20.24 13.58 -7.90
N ALA A 30 -20.75 12.95 -8.95
CA ALA A 30 -19.94 12.25 -9.94
C ALA A 30 -20.63 12.23 -11.31
N PRO A 31 -19.88 12.17 -12.43
CA PRO A 31 -20.47 12.06 -13.77
C PRO A 31 -21.34 10.82 -14.01
N ARG A 32 -21.15 9.78 -13.18
CA ARG A 32 -21.91 8.52 -13.20
C ARG A 32 -22.12 8.03 -11.78
N ARG A 33 -23.22 7.31 -11.56
CA ARG A 33 -23.54 6.68 -10.29
C ARG A 33 -22.45 5.73 -9.84
N ARG A 34 -21.93 5.91 -8.62
CA ARG A 34 -20.84 5.11 -8.05
C ARG A 34 -21.00 4.93 -6.53
N ARG A 35 -20.81 3.69 -6.05
CA ARG A 35 -20.64 3.41 -4.62
C ARG A 35 -19.21 3.75 -4.22
N LEU A 36 -19.06 4.57 -3.18
CA LEU A 36 -17.74 5.00 -2.69
C LEU A 36 -17.25 4.14 -1.51
N GLY A 37 -18.17 3.54 -0.75
CA GLY A 37 -17.86 2.62 0.35
C GLY A 37 -18.28 3.16 1.71
N PRO A 38 -17.82 2.51 2.80
CA PRO A 38 -18.14 2.92 4.16
C PRO A 38 -17.41 4.21 4.53
N ALA A 39 -18.08 5.06 5.30
CA ALA A 39 -17.51 6.25 5.91
C ALA A 39 -16.86 5.93 7.27
N ALA A 40 -15.75 6.60 7.55
CA ALA A 40 -15.13 6.67 8.87
C ALA A 40 -14.70 8.11 9.14
N LEU A 41 -14.82 8.55 10.39
CA LEU A 41 -14.41 9.90 10.80
C LEU A 41 -13.16 9.79 11.67
N VAL A 42 -12.08 10.47 11.28
CA VAL A 42 -10.85 10.58 12.07
C VAL A 42 -10.83 11.95 12.73
N ALA A 43 -11.32 12.03 13.95
CA ALA A 43 -11.41 13.28 14.70
C ALA A 43 -10.09 13.57 15.43
N ARG A 44 -9.65 14.83 15.37
CA ARG A 44 -8.46 15.35 16.06
C ARG A 44 -8.90 16.07 17.33
N ALA A 45 -8.52 15.53 18.49
CA ALA A 45 -8.81 16.07 19.82
C ALA A 45 -7.55 16.03 20.71
N ASP A 46 -7.61 15.49 21.93
CA ASP A 46 -6.44 15.20 22.79
C ASP A 46 -5.62 13.98 22.28
N GLY A 47 -5.63 13.79 20.96
CA GLY A 47 -5.20 12.60 20.24
C GLY A 47 -6.06 12.39 19.00
N THR A 48 -5.69 11.40 18.18
CA THR A 48 -6.45 11.02 16.99
C THR A 48 -7.38 9.87 17.32
N ARG A 49 -8.66 10.01 16.95
CA ARG A 49 -9.66 8.96 17.17
C ARG A 49 -10.45 8.67 15.91
N ARG A 50 -10.45 7.40 15.51
CA ARG A 50 -11.25 6.88 14.40
C ARG A 50 -12.62 6.44 14.90
N LEU A 51 -13.70 6.94 14.29
CA LEU A 51 -15.09 6.66 14.62
C LEU A 51 -15.78 6.00 13.42
N THR A 52 -16.60 5.01 13.71
CA THR A 52 -17.50 4.36 12.75
C THR A 52 -18.92 4.90 12.89
N PRO A 53 -19.69 5.01 11.79
CA PRO A 53 -21.03 5.55 11.82
C PRO A 53 -22.02 4.57 12.48
N SER A 54 -23.06 5.08 13.16
CA SER A 54 -23.99 4.24 13.95
C SER A 54 -25.03 3.43 13.15
N ALA A 55 -24.67 3.02 11.93
CA ALA A 55 -25.31 1.98 11.12
C ALA A 55 -26.53 2.30 10.21
N SER A 56 -27.08 3.52 10.15
CA SER A 56 -28.19 3.82 9.20
C SER A 56 -27.80 4.60 7.94
N THR A 57 -26.60 5.20 7.89
CA THR A 57 -26.29 6.29 6.95
C THR A 57 -24.85 6.28 6.41
N GLY A 58 -24.03 5.31 6.82
CA GLY A 58 -22.58 5.32 6.60
C GLY A 58 -22.07 4.96 5.20
N GLU A 59 -22.92 4.52 4.26
CA GLU A 59 -22.47 4.15 2.91
C GLU A 59 -22.57 5.35 1.96
N ALA A 60 -21.42 5.86 1.49
CA ALA A 60 -21.38 7.00 0.58
C ALA A 60 -21.62 6.56 -0.87
N ARG A 61 -22.45 7.32 -1.58
CA ARG A 61 -22.80 7.11 -3.00
C ARG A 61 -22.74 8.44 -3.73
N ALA A 62 -22.04 8.47 -4.86
CA ALA A 62 -21.96 9.65 -5.72
C ALA A 62 -22.85 9.49 -6.95
N GLU A 63 -23.62 10.52 -7.27
CA GLU A 63 -24.59 10.49 -8.37
C GLU A 63 -24.53 11.81 -9.17
N PRO A 64 -24.99 11.84 -10.44
CA PRO A 64 -25.04 13.08 -11.23
C PRO A 64 -25.97 14.14 -10.62
N GLU A 65 -27.08 13.68 -10.03
CA GLU A 65 -28.00 14.49 -9.23
C GLU A 65 -27.81 14.09 -7.76
N PRO A 66 -27.01 14.84 -6.98
CA PRO A 66 -26.59 14.38 -5.68
C PRO A 66 -27.69 14.52 -4.62
N GLU A 67 -28.07 13.39 -4.03
CA GLU A 67 -28.91 13.36 -2.83
C GLU A 67 -28.12 13.78 -1.59
N LEU A 68 -28.84 14.25 -0.56
CA LEU A 68 -28.23 14.59 0.72
C LEU A 68 -27.74 13.31 1.39
N TRP A 69 -26.42 13.20 1.52
CA TRP A 69 -25.78 12.18 2.33
C TRP A 69 -25.55 12.72 3.74
N ARG A 70 -25.77 11.88 4.74
CA ARG A 70 -25.58 12.18 6.16
C ARG A 70 -24.89 11.00 6.80
N ALA A 71 -24.09 11.22 7.84
CA ALA A 71 -23.56 10.20 8.72
C ALA A 71 -23.37 10.74 10.13
N GLU A 72 -23.70 9.91 11.11
CA GLU A 72 -23.61 10.23 12.54
C GLU A 72 -22.56 9.36 13.22
N PHE A 73 -21.66 10.00 13.96
CA PHE A 73 -20.52 9.38 14.62
C PHE A 73 -20.58 9.60 16.12
N PHE A 74 -20.69 8.51 16.88
CA PHE A 74 -20.72 8.59 18.34
C PHE A 74 -19.32 8.90 18.88
N TRP A 75 -19.17 10.03 19.59
CA TRP A 75 -17.92 10.44 20.19
C TRP A 75 -17.69 9.74 21.54
N GLY A 76 -18.69 9.68 22.42
CA GLY A 76 -18.53 9.04 23.74
C GLY A 76 -17.45 9.67 24.64
N GLY A 77 -17.07 10.93 24.40
CA GLY A 77 -16.10 11.71 25.20
C GLY A 77 -16.55 13.16 25.36
N LEU A 78 -15.69 14.03 25.89
CA LEU A 78 -16.00 15.46 26.04
C LEU A 78 -16.07 16.16 24.66
N PRO A 79 -17.19 16.83 24.30
CA PRO A 79 -17.39 17.39 22.96
C PRO A 79 -16.46 18.55 22.58
N GLY A 80 -16.06 19.38 23.55
CA GLY A 80 -15.20 20.55 23.31
C GLY A 80 -13.75 20.23 22.90
N ALA A 81 -13.39 18.95 22.81
CA ALA A 81 -12.03 18.53 22.48
C ALA A 81 -11.77 18.44 20.97
N VAL A 82 -12.81 18.34 20.12
CA VAL A 82 -12.62 18.12 18.66
C VAL A 82 -12.28 19.43 17.96
N ARG A 83 -11.06 19.53 17.44
CA ARG A 83 -10.52 20.72 16.76
C ARG A 83 -10.61 20.65 15.23
N GLY A 84 -10.86 19.46 14.70
CA GLY A 84 -11.02 19.18 13.27
C GLY A 84 -11.18 17.68 13.04
N ALA A 85 -11.49 17.28 11.82
CA ALA A 85 -11.63 15.87 11.48
C ALA A 85 -11.27 15.59 10.02
N GLU A 86 -10.95 14.34 9.72
CA GLU A 86 -10.87 13.83 8.35
C GLU A 86 -12.01 12.84 8.12
N LEU A 87 -12.76 13.02 7.05
CA LEU A 87 -13.73 12.05 6.57
C LEU A 87 -13.05 11.11 5.59
N GLU A 88 -12.93 9.86 5.99
CA GLU A 88 -12.45 8.78 5.13
C GLU A 88 -13.62 8.03 4.50
N ILE A 89 -13.59 7.82 3.18
CA ILE A 89 -14.55 6.97 2.47
C ILE A 89 -13.82 5.85 1.75
N GLY A 90 -14.16 4.60 2.10
CA GLY A 90 -13.50 3.42 1.56
C GLY A 90 -12.01 3.40 1.91
N SER A 91 -11.15 3.05 0.96
CA SER A 91 -9.70 2.84 1.18
C SER A 91 -8.80 3.95 0.62
N SER A 92 -9.36 5.00 0.02
CA SER A 92 -8.53 5.95 -0.77
C SER A 92 -9.02 7.39 -0.81
N LEU A 93 -10.22 7.70 -0.31
CA LEU A 93 -10.75 9.05 -0.33
C LEU A 93 -10.70 9.63 1.08
N ILE A 94 -9.97 10.73 1.23
CA ILE A 94 -9.82 11.46 2.49
C ILE A 94 -10.22 12.91 2.23
N ILE A 95 -11.10 13.44 3.08
CA ILE A 95 -11.59 14.81 3.00
C ILE A 95 -11.32 15.48 4.35
N GLU A 96 -10.59 16.58 4.34
CA GLU A 96 -10.42 17.40 5.53
C GLU A 96 -11.71 18.17 5.82
N LEU A 97 -12.23 18.00 7.04
CA LEU A 97 -13.38 18.73 7.54
C LEU A 97 -12.91 19.89 8.43
N PRO A 98 -13.62 21.03 8.43
CA PRO A 98 -13.37 22.12 9.36
C PRO A 98 -13.63 21.68 10.81
N ALA A 99 -13.45 22.58 11.78
CA ALA A 99 -13.95 22.32 13.14
C ALA A 99 -15.49 22.15 13.12
N PRO A 100 -16.07 21.29 13.99
CA PRO A 100 -17.51 21.10 14.02
C PRO A 100 -18.22 22.36 14.50
N ASP A 101 -19.25 22.77 13.77
CA ASP A 101 -20.16 23.84 14.15
C ASP A 101 -21.02 23.41 15.36
N GLY A 102 -21.34 24.38 16.22
CA GLY A 102 -22.12 24.15 17.43
C GLY A 102 -21.26 24.08 18.68
N VAL A 103 -21.50 25.01 19.60
CA VAL A 103 -20.86 25.03 20.91
C VAL A 103 -21.73 24.24 21.88
N LEU A 104 -21.31 23.03 22.26
CA LEU A 104 -21.78 22.48 23.54
C LEU A 104 -21.09 23.32 24.65
N PRO A 105 -21.81 23.86 25.65
CA PRO A 105 -21.26 24.88 26.54
C PRO A 105 -19.96 24.41 27.23
N PRO A 106 -18.89 25.24 27.19
CA PRO A 106 -17.61 24.87 27.79
C PRO A 106 -17.59 25.12 29.30
N ALA A 107 -17.04 24.18 30.06
CA ALA A 107 -16.43 24.50 31.35
C ALA A 107 -15.09 25.20 31.08
N ALA A 108 -14.92 26.38 31.69
CA ALA A 108 -13.92 27.40 31.38
C ALA A 108 -12.45 26.99 31.58
N THR A 109 -11.54 27.57 30.77
CA THR A 109 -10.29 28.24 31.18
C THR A 109 -9.56 28.86 29.96
N PRO A 110 -8.62 29.82 30.16
CA PRO A 110 -8.37 30.89 29.20
C PRO A 110 -7.36 30.57 28.10
N SER A 111 -7.56 31.31 27.00
CA SER A 111 -6.73 31.42 25.81
C SER A 111 -5.25 31.68 26.13
N THR A 112 -4.39 30.78 25.64
CA THR A 112 -2.99 31.07 25.32
C THR A 112 -2.88 30.96 23.80
N ALA A 113 -2.33 31.98 23.14
CA ALA A 113 -2.19 32.02 21.69
C ALA A 113 -1.55 30.73 21.17
N ALA A 114 -2.31 29.97 20.36
CA ALA A 114 -1.86 28.70 19.82
C ALA A 114 -0.74 28.93 18.79
N PRO A 115 0.32 28.11 18.79
CA PRO A 115 1.30 28.12 17.71
C PRO A 115 0.60 27.81 16.39
N SER A 116 0.94 28.56 15.34
CA SER A 116 0.35 28.38 14.01
C SER A 116 0.59 26.94 13.49
N ASP A 117 -0.33 26.38 12.70
CA ASP A 117 -0.21 25.02 12.12
C ASP A 117 1.14 24.78 11.39
N ALA A 118 1.75 25.86 10.89
CA ALA A 118 3.08 25.84 10.28
C ALA A 118 4.22 25.51 11.27
N GLU A 119 4.06 25.75 12.57
CA GLU A 119 5.03 25.40 13.61
C GLU A 119 4.86 23.95 14.10
N LEU A 120 3.62 23.41 14.06
CA LEU A 120 3.33 22.02 14.40
C LEU A 120 3.70 21.04 13.27
N ALA A 121 3.62 21.46 12.00
CA ALA A 121 4.02 20.63 10.86
C ALA A 121 5.55 20.47 10.71
N ARG A 122 6.36 21.36 11.30
CA ARG A 122 7.84 21.30 11.24
C ARG A 122 8.44 20.05 11.90
N PRO A 123 8.10 19.68 13.15
CA PRO A 123 8.61 18.47 13.76
C PRO A 123 8.15 17.20 13.03
N GLU A 124 6.92 17.16 12.51
CA GLU A 124 6.40 16.03 11.74
C GLU A 124 7.16 15.86 10.42
N LEU A 125 7.41 16.94 9.68
CA LEU A 125 8.21 16.91 8.46
C LEU A 125 9.66 16.48 8.75
N ALA A 126 10.24 16.93 9.86
CA ALA A 126 11.57 16.52 10.28
C ALA A 126 11.63 15.03 10.65
N ALA A 127 10.62 14.51 11.35
CA ALA A 127 10.49 13.10 11.68
C ALA A 127 10.32 12.25 10.42
N ALA A 128 9.44 12.66 9.50
CA ALA A 128 9.23 11.99 8.23
C ALA A 128 10.50 11.95 7.37
N ARG A 129 11.29 13.03 7.35
CA ARG A 129 12.60 13.06 6.66
C ARG A 129 13.60 12.08 7.27
N ARG A 130 13.71 12.03 8.61
CA ARG A 130 14.57 11.08 9.30
C ARG A 130 14.17 9.63 9.03
N GLN A 131 12.87 9.35 9.02
CA GLN A 131 12.36 8.03 8.68
C GLN A 131 12.71 7.66 7.22
N ALA A 132 12.48 8.57 6.27
CA ALA A 132 12.82 8.33 4.87
C ALA A 132 14.33 8.12 4.65
N GLU A 133 15.18 8.82 5.41
CA GLU A 133 16.63 8.59 5.39
C GLU A 133 17.01 7.24 5.98
N ALA A 134 16.39 6.83 7.09
CA ALA A 134 16.59 5.53 7.70
C ALA A 134 16.18 4.39 6.75
N ASP A 135 14.99 4.50 6.14
CA ASP A 135 14.48 3.52 5.18
C ASP A 135 15.38 3.41 3.95
N ARG A 136 15.90 4.54 3.45
CA ARG A 136 16.86 4.54 2.33
C ARG A 136 18.18 3.88 2.71
N ALA A 137 18.67 4.12 3.92
CA ALA A 137 19.89 3.50 4.41
C ALA A 137 19.71 1.98 4.59
N GLU A 138 18.57 1.53 5.09
CA GLU A 138 18.23 0.12 5.20
C GLU A 138 18.09 -0.53 3.82
N ALA A 139 17.39 0.11 2.87
CA ALA A 139 17.29 -0.36 1.50
C ALA A 139 18.65 -0.45 0.80
N ALA A 140 19.58 0.48 1.07
CA ALA A 140 20.94 0.42 0.56
C ALA A 140 21.70 -0.79 1.12
N LYS A 141 21.62 -1.03 2.44
CA LYS A 141 22.23 -2.21 3.09
C LYS A 141 21.66 -3.52 2.56
N LEU A 142 20.35 -3.60 2.36
CA LEU A 142 19.71 -4.79 1.80
C LEU A 142 20.18 -5.06 0.36
N ARG A 143 20.32 -4.01 -0.46
CA ARG A 143 20.86 -4.16 -1.82
C ARG A 143 22.30 -4.64 -1.81
N GLU A 144 23.13 -4.08 -0.94
CA GLU A 144 24.52 -4.50 -0.76
C GLU A 144 24.63 -5.97 -0.30
N SER A 145 23.74 -6.41 0.60
CA SER A 145 23.66 -7.82 1.02
C SER A 145 23.15 -8.76 -0.07
N LEU A 146 22.34 -8.29 -1.03
CA LEU A 146 21.81 -9.10 -2.13
C LEU A 146 22.79 -9.25 -3.31
N GLU A 147 23.68 -8.28 -3.53
CA GLU A 147 24.75 -8.35 -4.53
C GLU A 147 25.58 -9.65 -4.47
N PRO A 148 26.18 -10.05 -3.33
CA PRO A 148 26.97 -11.28 -3.25
C PRO A 148 26.13 -12.54 -3.45
N LEU A 149 24.84 -12.52 -3.11
CA LEU A 149 23.94 -13.65 -3.35
C LEU A 149 23.60 -13.79 -4.83
N ARG A 150 23.42 -12.67 -5.55
CA ARG A 150 23.25 -12.69 -7.01
C ARG A 150 24.51 -13.17 -7.73
N ALA A 151 25.67 -12.71 -7.29
CA ALA A 151 26.95 -13.18 -7.82
C ALA A 151 27.13 -14.69 -7.60
N GLN A 152 26.79 -15.21 -6.41
CA GLN A 152 26.82 -16.64 -6.12
C GLN A 152 25.84 -17.44 -6.98
N ALA A 153 24.61 -16.95 -7.17
CA ALA A 153 23.63 -17.60 -8.04
C ALA A 153 24.13 -17.70 -9.49
N ALA A 154 24.66 -16.61 -10.04
CA ALA A 154 25.24 -16.60 -11.38
C ALA A 154 26.45 -17.55 -11.51
N ALA A 155 27.31 -17.62 -10.47
CA ALA A 155 28.44 -18.55 -10.45
C ALA A 155 28.00 -20.01 -10.40
N LEU A 156 26.94 -20.34 -9.65
CA LEU A 156 26.37 -21.68 -9.61
C LEU A 156 25.76 -22.08 -10.95
N GLU A 157 25.04 -21.18 -11.62
CA GLU A 157 24.49 -21.42 -12.95
C GLU A 157 25.60 -21.68 -13.99
N ALA A 158 26.67 -20.89 -13.96
CA ALA A 158 27.83 -21.09 -14.83
C ALA A 158 28.52 -22.45 -14.56
N ALA A 159 28.74 -22.80 -13.30
CA ALA A 159 29.33 -24.10 -12.93
C ALA A 159 28.45 -25.28 -13.35
N GLN A 160 27.13 -25.14 -13.29
CA GLN A 160 26.20 -26.16 -13.78
C GLN A 160 26.26 -26.33 -15.29
N ALA A 161 26.39 -25.23 -16.04
CA ALA A 161 26.55 -25.27 -17.50
C ALA A 161 27.87 -25.95 -17.90
N GLU A 162 28.99 -25.61 -17.24
CA GLU A 162 30.29 -26.25 -17.48
C GLU A 162 30.27 -27.76 -17.16
N LEU A 163 29.60 -28.14 -16.08
CA LEU A 163 29.43 -29.54 -15.72
C LEU A 163 28.59 -30.30 -16.77
N ALA A 164 27.52 -29.67 -17.29
CA ALA A 164 26.69 -30.25 -18.33
C ALA A 164 27.48 -30.44 -19.64
N GLU A 165 28.28 -29.45 -20.04
CA GLU A 165 29.15 -29.56 -21.23
C GLU A 165 30.20 -30.67 -21.05
N THR A 166 30.83 -30.73 -19.88
CA THR A 166 31.82 -31.76 -19.57
C THR A 166 31.22 -33.16 -19.64
N ARG A 167 29.99 -33.34 -19.12
CA ARG A 167 29.26 -34.61 -19.22
C ARG A 167 28.97 -34.99 -20.67
N GLN A 168 28.44 -34.06 -21.48
CA GLN A 168 28.18 -34.30 -22.90
C GLN A 168 29.46 -34.69 -23.65
N ARG A 169 30.59 -34.02 -23.35
CA ARG A 169 31.88 -34.34 -23.96
C ARG A 169 32.36 -35.74 -23.59
N LEU A 170 32.23 -36.14 -22.32
CA LEU A 170 32.58 -37.49 -21.86
C LEU A 170 31.66 -38.55 -22.49
N GLU A 171 30.36 -38.28 -22.58
CA GLU A 171 29.40 -39.15 -23.26
C GLU A 171 29.76 -39.33 -24.75
N ALA A 172 30.09 -38.25 -25.46
CA ALA A 172 30.53 -38.32 -26.84
C ALA A 172 31.86 -39.10 -27.00
N GLN A 173 32.83 -38.90 -26.11
CA GLN A 173 34.09 -39.64 -26.13
C GLN A 173 33.88 -41.13 -25.88
N THR A 174 33.03 -41.49 -24.91
CA THR A 174 32.71 -42.90 -24.62
C THR A 174 31.95 -43.57 -25.76
N ALA A 175 31.04 -42.85 -26.44
CA ALA A 175 30.36 -43.34 -27.63
C ALA A 175 31.36 -43.58 -28.78
N ALA A 176 32.22 -42.61 -29.08
CA ALA A 176 33.24 -42.73 -30.12
C ALA A 176 34.23 -43.88 -29.85
N ALA A 177 34.65 -44.08 -28.60
CA ALA A 177 35.51 -45.20 -28.21
C ALA A 177 34.82 -46.56 -28.45
N ARG A 178 33.53 -46.68 -28.12
CA ARG A 178 32.74 -47.90 -28.37
C ARG A 178 32.58 -48.17 -29.86
N GLU A 179 32.33 -47.14 -30.67
CA GLU A 179 32.25 -47.26 -32.12
C GLU A 179 33.58 -47.70 -32.73
N ALA A 180 34.70 -47.10 -32.31
CA ALA A 180 36.03 -47.49 -32.75
C ALA A 180 36.36 -48.95 -32.38
N GLU A 181 36.03 -49.38 -31.16
CA GLU A 181 36.20 -50.77 -30.73
C GLU A 181 35.35 -51.74 -31.58
N ALA A 182 34.09 -51.38 -31.86
CA ALA A 182 33.21 -52.17 -32.71
C ALA A 182 33.72 -52.26 -34.17
N GLN A 183 34.25 -51.17 -34.72
CA GLN A 183 34.87 -51.14 -36.05
C GLN A 183 36.13 -52.01 -36.10
N ALA A 184 37.01 -51.91 -35.11
CA ALA A 184 38.21 -52.74 -35.01
C ALA A 184 37.86 -54.23 -34.94
N LYS A 185 36.84 -54.60 -34.15
CA LYS A 185 36.33 -55.98 -34.07
C LYS A 185 35.77 -56.47 -35.40
N ARG A 186 35.06 -55.63 -36.17
CA ARG A 186 34.56 -55.97 -37.52
C ARG A 186 35.69 -56.18 -38.51
N ALA A 187 36.65 -55.26 -38.57
CA ALA A 187 37.81 -55.35 -39.46
C ALA A 187 38.66 -56.60 -39.17
N ALA A 188 38.88 -56.92 -37.89
CA ALA A 188 39.59 -58.14 -37.50
C ALA A 188 38.87 -59.41 -37.97
N LYS A 189 37.53 -59.45 -37.86
CA LYS A 189 36.71 -60.58 -38.32
C LYS A 189 36.72 -60.72 -39.84
N GLU A 190 36.68 -59.61 -40.58
CA GLU A 190 36.77 -59.60 -42.05
C GLU A 190 38.13 -60.10 -42.54
N ALA A 191 39.23 -59.70 -41.88
CA ALA A 191 40.56 -60.20 -42.18
C ALA A 191 40.71 -61.71 -41.94
N GLU A 192 40.12 -62.25 -40.86
CA GLU A 192 40.13 -63.70 -40.60
C GLU A 192 39.34 -64.50 -41.66
N VAL A 193 38.28 -63.92 -42.22
CA VAL A 193 37.48 -64.56 -43.28
C VAL A 193 38.22 -64.54 -44.62
N ALA A 194 39.01 -63.51 -44.91
CA ALA A 194 39.75 -63.37 -46.17
C ALA A 194 40.98 -64.30 -46.28
N ASP A 195 41.51 -64.80 -45.15
CA ASP A 195 42.67 -65.71 -45.11
C ASP A 195 42.29 -67.21 -45.17
N LYS A 196 41.00 -67.53 -45.10
CA LYS A 196 40.45 -68.90 -45.21
C LYS A 196 39.99 -69.22 -46.62
#